data_AF-A0A7K2YZZ4-F1
#
_entry.id   AF-A0A7K2YZZ4-F1
#
_cell.length_a   1.000
_cell.length_b   1.000
_cell.length_c   1.000
_cell.angle_alpha   90.00
_cell.angle_beta   90.00
_cell.angle_gamma   90.00
#
_symmetry.space_group_name_H-M   'P 1'
#
loop_
_entity.id
_entity.type
_entity.pdbx_description
1 polymer ?
#
loop_
_entity_poly.entity_id
_entity_poly.type
_entity_poly.pdbx_seq_one_letter_code
_entity_poly.pdbx_strand_id
1 'polypeptide(L)' 'MSKSSGKNGGGGHKSGGKSGRTPVTSSAASRIQSAAAKNPSSASARTGWAPRAQSAAATSANRSAGGSGRR' A
#
# COMPACT_ATOMS: atom_id res chain seq x y z
N MET A 1 3.49 21.90 -34.22
CA MET A 1 3.84 22.04 -32.78
C MET A 1 2.55 21.99 -31.98
N SER A 2 2.21 20.85 -31.37
CA SER A 2 1.00 20.69 -30.55
C SER A 2 1.39 20.56 -29.07
N LYS A 3 0.85 21.46 -28.24
CA LYS A 3 0.88 21.41 -26.76
C LYS A 3 -0.32 20.60 -26.25
N SER A 4 -0.27 20.27 -24.95
CA SER A 4 -1.31 19.68 -24.08
C SER A 4 -1.06 18.19 -23.79
N SER A 5 -0.33 17.88 -22.71
CA SER A 5 -0.84 17.72 -21.34
C SER A 5 -1.79 16.52 -21.21
N GLY A 6 -1.28 15.47 -20.57
CA GLY A 6 -2.04 14.27 -20.22
C GLY A 6 -1.37 13.53 -19.06
N LYS A 7 -1.06 14.24 -17.97
CA LYS A 7 -0.75 13.64 -16.66
C LYS A 7 -2.03 12.95 -16.18
N ASN A 8 -2.26 11.71 -16.60
CA ASN A 8 -3.29 10.87 -16.00
C ASN A 8 -2.81 10.44 -14.61
N GLY A 9 -3.25 11.22 -13.64
CA GLY A 9 -2.92 11.08 -12.24
C GLY A 9 -3.43 9.78 -11.64
N GLY A 10 -2.74 9.39 -10.56
CA GLY A 10 -3.22 8.35 -9.65
C GLY A 10 -4.55 8.75 -9.05
N GLY A 11 -5.62 8.14 -9.56
CA GLY A 11 -6.97 8.28 -9.04
C GLY A 11 -7.53 6.89 -8.76
N GLY A 12 -7.45 6.48 -7.50
CA GLY A 12 -7.99 5.19 -7.05
C GLY A 12 -8.25 5.17 -5.55
N HIS A 13 -8.52 6.32 -4.93
CA HIS A 13 -9.13 6.37 -3.61
C HIS A 13 -10.64 6.18 -3.78
N LYS A 14 -11.07 4.91 -3.89
CA LYS A 14 -12.48 4.56 -3.69
C LYS A 14 -12.78 4.70 -2.21
N SER A 15 -13.32 5.86 -1.85
CA SER A 15 -14.00 6.11 -0.59
C SER A 15 -15.28 5.24 -0.54
N GLY A 16 -15.27 4.23 0.31
CA GLY A 16 -16.40 3.35 0.61
C GLY A 16 -16.25 2.84 2.04
N GLY A 17 -17.25 3.14 2.87
CA GLY A 17 -17.17 3.13 4.33
C GLY A 17 -16.68 1.84 4.99
N LYS A 18 -15.70 2.02 5.89
CA LYS A 18 -15.59 1.35 7.20
C LYS A 18 -14.42 1.99 7.92
N SER A 19 -14.61 2.40 9.18
CA SER A 19 -13.52 2.70 10.12
C SER A 19 -12.76 1.42 10.47
N GLY A 20 -12.17 0.79 9.46
CA GLY A 20 -11.32 -0.38 9.55
C GLY A 20 -10.10 -0.10 8.71
N ARG A 21 -8.93 -0.01 9.33
CA ARG A 21 -7.64 0.15 8.67
C ARG A 21 -7.59 -0.76 7.44
N THR A 22 -7.51 -0.20 6.23
CA THR A 22 -7.37 -0.99 5.02
C THR A 22 -6.16 -1.91 5.18
N PRO A 23 -6.34 -3.24 5.11
CA PRO A 23 -5.25 -4.16 5.32
C PRO A 23 -4.19 -3.93 4.24
N VAL A 24 -2.92 -3.86 4.67
CA VAL A 24 -1.82 -3.77 3.73
C VAL A 24 -1.73 -5.11 3.01
N THR A 25 -1.77 -5.10 1.69
CA THR A 25 -1.64 -6.32 0.87
C THR A 25 -0.20 -6.52 0.41
N SER A 26 0.16 -7.74 0.00
CA SER A 26 1.50 -8.03 -0.52
C SER A 26 1.84 -7.13 -1.72
N SER A 27 0.92 -6.96 -2.67
CA SER A 27 1.09 -6.07 -3.81
C SER A 27 1.28 -4.60 -3.41
N ALA A 28 0.58 -4.13 -2.37
CA ALA A 28 0.79 -2.78 -1.84
C ALA A 28 2.17 -2.63 -1.19
N ALA A 29 2.61 -3.63 -0.42
CA ALA A 29 3.94 -3.65 0.19
C ALA A 29 5.06 -3.63 -0.88
N SER A 30 4.95 -4.44 -1.94
CA SER A 30 5.92 -4.43 -3.05
C SER A 30 6.00 -3.07 -3.75
N ARG A 31 4.86 -2.38 -3.93
CA ARG A 31 4.84 -1.03 -4.51
C ARG A 31 5.54 -0.03 -3.59
N ILE A 32 5.33 -0.11 -2.28
CA ILE A 32 6.00 0.74 -1.29
C ILE A 32 7.51 0.49 -1.31
N GLN A 33 7.93 -0.77 -1.35
CA GLN A 33 9.35 -1.13 -1.40
C GLN A 33 10.01 -0.64 -2.69
N SER A 34 9.36 -0.84 -3.84
CA SER A 34 9.85 -0.35 -5.13
C SER A 34 9.94 1.19 -5.16
N ALA A 35 8.94 1.88 -4.62
CA ALA A 35 8.95 3.34 -4.53
C ALA A 35 10.04 3.86 -3.59
N ALA A 36 10.27 3.19 -2.45
CA ALA A 36 11.32 3.53 -1.51
C ALA A 36 12.73 3.34 -2.12
N ALA A 37 12.94 2.25 -2.87
CA ALA A 37 14.20 1.99 -3.57
C ALA A 37 14.46 3.00 -4.71
N LYS A 38 13.41 3.34 -5.47
CA LYS A 38 13.51 4.31 -6.59
C LYS A 38 13.65 5.76 -6.12
N ASN A 39 13.08 6.08 -4.97
CA ASN A 39 13.14 7.42 -4.39
C ASN A 39 13.45 7.36 -2.88
N PRO A 40 14.74 7.43 -2.51
CA PRO A 40 15.16 7.40 -1.11
C PRO A 40 14.74 8.66 -0.32
N SER A 41 14.38 9.75 -1.00
CA SER A 41 13.85 10.96 -0.36
C SER A 41 12.36 10.87 -0.01
N SER A 42 11.66 9.82 -0.47
CA SER A 42 10.23 9.64 -0.19
C SER A 42 9.99 9.34 1.29
N ALA A 43 8.80 9.69 1.78
CA ALA A 43 8.43 9.49 3.18
C ALA A 43 8.53 8.01 3.60
N SER A 44 8.19 7.05 2.74
CA SER A 44 8.25 5.63 3.06
C SER A 44 9.68 5.09 3.22
N ALA A 45 10.64 5.66 2.48
CA ALA A 45 12.06 5.37 2.65
C ALA A 45 12.61 6.00 3.93
N ARG A 46 12.29 7.27 4.18
CA ARG A 46 12.78 8.03 5.34
C ARG A 46 12.24 7.51 6.67
N THR A 47 11.01 7.03 6.70
CA THR A 47 10.34 6.57 7.94
C THR A 47 10.53 5.07 8.22
N GLY A 48 11.16 4.33 7.29
CA GLY A 48 11.26 2.87 7.39
C GLY A 48 9.89 2.18 7.30
N TRP A 49 8.95 2.73 6.54
CA TRP A 49 7.61 2.16 6.40
C TRP A 49 7.60 0.89 5.53
N ALA A 50 8.51 0.76 4.57
CA ALA A 50 8.59 -0.42 3.69
C ALA A 50 8.63 -1.77 4.42
N PRO A 51 9.53 -2.00 5.41
CA PRO A 51 9.53 -3.25 6.17
C PRO A 51 8.27 -3.44 7.02
N ARG A 52 7.70 -2.35 7.56
CA ARG A 52 6.43 -2.41 8.32
C ARG A 52 5.26 -2.79 7.42
N ALA A 53 5.23 -2.31 6.19
CA ALA A 53 4.21 -2.66 5.20
C ALA A 53 4.28 -4.15 4.81
N GLN A 54 5.49 -4.71 4.66
CA GLN A 54 5.67 -6.14 4.41
C GLN A 54 5.21 -7.00 5.60
N SER A 55 5.57 -6.61 6.83
CA SER A 55 5.11 -7.30 8.04
C SER A 55 3.59 -7.24 8.19
N ALA A 56 2.99 -6.08 7.91
CA ALA A 56 1.54 -5.91 7.91
C ALA A 56 0.86 -6.74 6.80
N ALA A 57 1.50 -6.89 5.63
CA ALA A 57 1.01 -7.76 4.57
C ALA A 57 1.06 -9.24 4.93
N ALA A 58 2.15 -9.70 5.55
CA ALA A 58 2.26 -11.07 6.05
C ALA A 58 1.21 -11.36 7.14
N THR A 59 1.00 -10.41 8.05
CA THR A 59 -0.04 -10.49 9.09
C THR A 59 -1.45 -10.51 8.48
N SER A 60 -1.71 -9.66 7.48
CA SER A 60 -3.01 -9.61 6.80
C SER A 60 -3.29 -10.89 6.00
N ALA A 61 -2.27 -11.47 5.36
CA ALA A 61 -2.38 -12.79 4.71
C ALA A 61 -2.73 -13.89 5.71
N ASN A 62 -2.10 -13.89 6.89
CA ASN A 62 -2.43 -14.83 7.97
C ASN A 62 -3.84 -14.62 8.53
N ARG A 63 -4.29 -13.36 8.66
CA ARG A 63 -5.65 -13.02 9.13
C ARG A 63 -6.73 -13.38 8.11
N SER A 64 -6.38 -13.41 6.81
CA SER A 64 -7.26 -13.92 5.76
C SER A 64 -7.34 -15.45 5.75
N ALA A 65 -6.32 -16.15 6.28
CA ALA A 65 -6.29 -17.61 6.39
C ALA A 65 -6.87 -18.14 7.73
N GLY A 66 -6.86 -17.34 8.80
CA GLY A 66 -7.34 -17.72 10.14
C GLY A 66 -8.74 -17.23 10.51
N GLY A 67 -9.55 -16.81 9.54
CA GLY A 67 -10.88 -16.24 9.74
C GLY A 67 -11.99 -17.27 9.96
N SER A 68 -11.89 -18.17 10.93
CA SER A 68 -13.07 -18.84 11.53
C SER A 68 -12.71 -19.52 12.86
N GLY A 69 -12.35 -18.73 13.86
CA GLY A 69 -11.98 -19.25 15.19
C GLY A 69 -12.39 -18.35 16.35
N ARG A 70 -13.51 -17.62 16.21
CA ARG A 70 -14.21 -17.01 17.35
C ARG A 70 -15.66 -17.47 17.28
N ARG A 71 -15.93 -18.61 17.91
CA ARG A 71 -17.25 -19.07 18.34
C ARG A 71 -17.16 -19.24 19.84
#